data_AF-A0A951BGL5-F1
#
_entry.id   AF-A0A951BGL5-F1
#
_cell.length_a   1.000
_cell.length_b   1.000
_cell.length_c   1.000
_cell.angle_alpha   90.00
_cell.angle_beta   90.00
_cell.angle_gamma   90.00
#
_symmetry.space_group_name_H-M   'P 1'
#
loop_
_entity.id
_entity.type
_entity.pdbx_description
1 polymer ?
#
loop_
_entity_poly.entity_id
_entity_poly.type
_entity_poly.pdbx_seq_one_letter_code
_entity_poly.pdbx_strand_id
1 'polypeptide(L)'
;REKTDTALFLVLTKFDAEFEEAAGKSDDSTARWTRRLQTSLLDFFGKAHEWPHEWTPGHPFNNSFWLRNPNFKAKHIIDYDDNGVELSLRASEDKRIARGREEYLQNPDVRKHFRDPGKAWDEAFRLNDGGITYLAGAIAPVCNPYIKTQQIAARIGALRRTMRERLQRYFVSDDVAGERLRREKAAVDVIDQLIRCAANQRFGRLIRLLQVSDAELSDVFFNLETRFDPNRVRIYGRGVDEESLRKSFGLGKAQTKGNGAVDAADRYALAAVEHWVESIRSVATNPRMCRYFMIHEDAMSQLVDELIAGAARTELRARLANEIRPAMGTHARVKDSIVKPAMLAANVVGSFVMWLGYDQLQPTARPTRKDSAKVFQPRPPMDFPQLEERPSSFDTTFYEDWFTAFIAFVGENAGSVKGQTINVEENARLGEILKTLGTSARDMRP
;
A
#
# COMPACT_ATOMS: atom_id res chain seq x y z
N ARG A 1 4.51 -13.17 21.41
CA ARG A 1 5.29 -14.06 22.30
C ARG A 1 4.87 -15.53 22.15
N GLU A 2 3.59 -15.86 21.94
CA GLU A 2 3.14 -17.26 21.76
C GLU A 2 3.75 -18.04 20.58
N LYS A 3 4.16 -17.37 19.50
CA LYS A 3 4.67 -18.04 18.27
C LYS A 3 6.20 -18.01 18.13
N THR A 4 6.94 -17.67 19.19
CA THR A 4 8.40 -17.48 19.12
C THR A 4 9.03 -17.98 20.41
N ASP A 5 10.16 -18.68 20.32
CA ASP A 5 10.88 -19.17 21.51
C ASP A 5 11.27 -18.01 22.44
N THR A 6 11.11 -18.21 23.75
CA THR A 6 11.40 -17.19 24.77
C THR A 6 12.90 -16.91 24.83
N ALA A 7 13.31 -15.70 24.43
CA ALA A 7 14.70 -15.26 24.45
C ALA A 7 15.15 -14.60 25.77
N LEU A 8 14.24 -14.46 26.75
CA LEU A 8 14.55 -13.91 28.08
C LEU A 8 14.77 -15.07 29.06
N PHE A 9 15.90 -15.06 29.77
CA PHE A 9 16.26 -16.08 30.77
C PHE A 9 16.50 -15.39 32.11
N LEU A 10 15.86 -15.88 33.17
CA LEU A 10 16.17 -15.47 34.53
C LEU A 10 17.14 -16.49 35.14
N VAL A 11 18.36 -16.06 35.46
CA VAL A 11 19.36 -16.92 36.10
C VAL A 11 19.53 -16.48 37.54
N LEU A 12 19.13 -17.35 38.46
CA LEU A 12 19.25 -17.14 39.89
C LEU A 12 20.56 -17.79 40.37
N THR A 13 21.59 -16.97 40.54
CA THR A 13 22.93 -17.40 40.95
C THR A 13 23.04 -17.61 42.46
N LYS A 14 24.14 -18.23 42.90
CA LYS A 14 24.46 -18.49 44.33
C LYS A 14 23.45 -19.43 45.01
N PHE A 15 23.03 -20.47 44.29
CA PHE A 15 22.07 -21.44 44.79
C PHE A 15 22.56 -22.18 46.06
N ASP A 16 23.86 -22.39 46.19
CA ASP A 16 24.55 -22.94 47.36
C ASP A 16 24.42 -22.10 48.63
N ALA A 17 24.36 -20.77 48.48
CA ALA A 17 24.19 -19.86 49.61
C ALA A 17 22.81 -19.99 50.27
N GLU A 18 21.82 -20.55 49.57
CA GLU A 18 20.50 -20.85 50.15
C GLU A 18 20.59 -21.92 51.25
N PHE A 19 21.73 -22.59 51.42
CA PHE A 19 21.98 -23.60 52.44
C PHE A 19 22.93 -23.13 53.55
N GLU A 20 23.39 -21.88 53.53
CA GLU A 20 24.20 -21.29 54.61
C GLU A 20 23.30 -20.83 55.77
N GLU A 21 23.73 -21.07 57.02
CA GLU A 21 23.02 -20.56 58.20
C GLU A 21 23.52 -19.16 58.58
N ALA A 22 22.60 -18.19 58.59
CA ALA A 22 22.85 -16.90 59.23
C ALA A 22 22.45 -16.99 60.71
N ALA A 23 23.38 -16.71 61.61
CA ALA A 23 23.13 -16.71 63.06
C ALA A 23 21.89 -15.85 63.40
N GLY A 24 20.85 -16.48 63.98
CA GLY A 24 19.70 -15.78 64.58
C GLY A 24 18.40 -15.70 63.77
N LYS A 25 18.23 -16.41 62.65
CA LYS A 25 16.93 -16.50 61.94
C LYS A 25 16.24 -17.85 62.20
N SER A 26 14.96 -17.82 62.57
CA SER A 26 14.13 -19.01 62.72
C SER A 26 14.00 -19.76 61.38
N ASP A 27 14.08 -21.10 61.43
CA ASP A 27 14.04 -22.04 60.30
C ASP A 27 12.62 -22.16 59.70
N ASP A 28 12.04 -21.04 59.26
CA ASP A 28 10.82 -21.08 58.43
C ASP A 28 11.25 -21.29 56.97
N SER A 29 11.49 -22.56 56.66
CA SER A 29 12.15 -23.05 55.45
C SER A 29 11.32 -22.83 54.17
N THR A 30 9.99 -22.90 54.26
CA THR A 30 9.07 -22.67 53.14
C THR A 30 9.09 -21.21 52.66
N ALA A 31 9.24 -20.26 53.59
CA ALA A 31 9.31 -18.83 53.28
C ALA A 31 10.60 -18.43 52.53
N ARG A 32 11.64 -19.28 52.54
CA ARG A 32 12.94 -19.01 51.89
C ARG A 32 12.79 -18.83 50.39
N TRP A 33 12.18 -19.82 49.72
CA TRP A 33 12.03 -19.83 48.26
C TRP A 33 11.10 -18.72 47.76
N THR A 34 10.00 -18.47 48.49
CA THR A 34 9.10 -17.33 48.24
C THR A 34 9.86 -16.02 48.35
N ARG A 35 10.61 -15.79 49.44
CA ARG A 35 11.39 -14.55 49.63
C ARG A 35 12.43 -14.38 48.52
N ARG A 36 13.07 -15.47 48.08
CA ARG A 36 14.07 -15.44 47.02
C ARG A 36 13.47 -15.03 45.68
N LEU A 37 12.33 -15.60 45.30
CA LEU A 37 11.61 -15.26 44.06
C LEU A 37 10.94 -13.88 44.13
N GLN A 38 10.40 -13.49 45.27
CA GLN A 38 9.90 -12.14 45.47
C GLN A 38 11.02 -11.11 45.26
N THR A 39 12.15 -11.27 45.95
CA THR A 39 13.25 -10.32 45.87
C THR A 39 13.89 -10.27 44.48
N SER A 40 14.00 -11.41 43.78
CA SER A 40 14.78 -11.50 42.54
C SER A 40 13.95 -11.36 41.26
N LEU A 41 12.63 -11.56 41.35
CA LEU A 41 11.73 -11.53 40.20
C LEU A 41 10.51 -10.64 40.44
N LEU A 42 9.69 -10.95 41.44
CA LEU A 42 8.36 -10.35 41.57
C LEU A 42 8.38 -8.90 42.07
N ASP A 43 9.13 -8.62 43.14
CA ASP A 43 9.25 -7.25 43.65
C ASP A 43 10.23 -6.42 42.83
N PHE A 44 11.25 -7.06 42.27
CA PHE A 44 12.26 -6.35 41.49
C PHE A 44 11.73 -5.94 40.12
N PHE A 45 11.19 -6.88 39.35
CA PHE A 45 10.65 -6.61 38.02
C PHE A 45 9.14 -6.36 38.02
N GLY A 46 8.38 -7.05 38.87
CA GLY A 46 6.92 -6.96 38.90
C GLY A 46 6.38 -5.62 39.41
N LYS A 47 7.19 -4.81 40.12
CA LYS A 47 6.81 -3.43 40.49
C LYS A 47 6.75 -2.47 39.30
N ALA A 48 7.60 -2.68 38.30
CA ALA A 48 7.71 -1.80 37.14
C ALA A 48 7.06 -2.38 35.88
N HIS A 49 6.86 -3.71 35.83
CA HIS A 49 6.41 -4.39 34.63
C HIS A 49 5.53 -5.62 34.95
N GLU A 50 4.52 -5.87 34.12
CA GLU A 50 3.59 -7.00 34.30
C GLU A 50 4.14 -8.36 33.83
N TRP A 51 5.22 -8.37 33.04
CA TRP A 51 5.73 -9.57 32.39
C TRP A 51 6.08 -10.75 33.32
N PRO A 52 6.48 -10.56 34.59
CA PRO A 52 6.68 -11.70 35.49
C PRO A 52 5.38 -12.46 35.75
N HIS A 53 4.26 -11.74 35.88
CA HIS A 53 2.93 -12.29 36.14
C HIS A 53 2.19 -12.71 34.88
N GLU A 54 2.40 -12.00 33.76
CA GLU A 54 1.73 -12.25 32.49
C GLU A 54 2.72 -12.14 31.31
N TRP A 55 3.37 -13.26 30.98
CA TRP A 55 4.33 -13.34 29.87
C TRP A 55 3.62 -13.50 28.52
N THR A 56 2.62 -14.38 28.50
CA THR A 56 1.61 -14.58 27.46
C THR A 56 0.23 -14.61 28.13
N PRO A 57 -0.88 -14.39 27.42
CA PRO A 57 -2.21 -14.33 28.04
C PRO A 57 -2.47 -15.53 28.96
N GLY A 58 -2.71 -15.26 30.24
CA GLY A 58 -2.98 -16.29 31.25
C GLY A 58 -1.79 -17.15 31.71
N HIS A 59 -0.56 -16.85 31.28
CA HIS A 59 0.64 -17.62 31.64
C HIS A 59 1.75 -16.73 32.20
N PRO A 60 2.22 -16.97 33.44
CA PRO A 60 3.35 -16.23 34.02
C PRO A 60 4.67 -16.60 33.35
N PHE A 61 5.68 -15.77 33.54
CA PHE A 61 7.04 -16.07 33.06
C PHE A 61 7.61 -17.26 33.82
N ASN A 62 8.04 -18.31 33.10
CA ASN A 62 8.54 -19.54 33.70
C ASN A 62 9.93 -19.99 33.22
N ASN A 63 10.67 -19.12 32.51
CA ASN A 63 11.98 -19.44 31.96
C ASN A 63 13.11 -19.07 32.94
N SER A 64 13.05 -19.67 34.14
CA SER A 64 14.00 -19.43 35.24
C SER A 64 14.90 -20.64 35.48
N PHE A 65 16.15 -20.37 35.87
CA PHE A 65 17.20 -21.37 36.07
C PHE A 65 17.98 -21.07 37.35
N TRP A 66 18.39 -22.13 38.04
CA TRP A 66 19.36 -22.03 39.14
C TRP A 66 20.77 -22.18 38.60
N LEU A 67 21.70 -21.43 39.17
CA LEU A 67 23.11 -21.55 38.85
C LEU A 67 23.97 -21.50 40.11
N ARG A 68 24.85 -22.48 40.22
CA ARG A 68 25.89 -22.58 41.24
C ARG A 68 27.25 -22.47 40.56
N ASN A 69 28.25 -21.93 41.25
CA ASN A 69 29.62 -21.86 40.76
C ASN A 69 30.48 -22.93 41.44
N PRO A 70 30.85 -24.06 40.78
CA PRO A 70 31.70 -25.10 41.36
C PRO A 70 33.09 -24.62 41.82
N ASN A 71 33.55 -23.46 41.33
CA ASN A 71 34.81 -22.86 41.77
C ASN A 71 34.71 -22.21 43.16
N PHE A 72 33.49 -21.90 43.63
CA PHE A 72 33.25 -21.40 44.98
C PHE A 72 32.91 -22.58 45.90
N LYS A 73 33.77 -22.85 46.88
CA LYS A 73 33.71 -24.08 47.67
C LYS A 73 32.62 -24.00 48.74
N ALA A 74 31.46 -24.58 48.44
CA ALA A 74 30.36 -24.82 49.36
C ALA A 74 30.65 -26.02 50.30
N LYS A 75 31.66 -25.88 51.16
CA LYS A 75 32.11 -26.94 52.09
C LYS A 75 31.02 -27.36 53.08
N HIS A 76 29.97 -26.59 53.27
CA HIS A 76 28.84 -26.96 54.14
C HIS A 76 27.93 -28.03 53.54
N ILE A 77 27.96 -28.27 52.23
CA ILE A 77 27.02 -29.19 51.55
C ILE A 77 27.67 -30.17 50.56
N ILE A 78 28.93 -29.95 50.16
CA ILE A 78 29.64 -30.78 49.17
C ILE A 78 31.00 -31.20 49.72
N ASP A 79 31.40 -32.43 49.43
CA ASP A 79 32.73 -32.96 49.69
C ASP A 79 33.63 -32.82 48.44
N TYR A 80 34.89 -32.49 48.68
CA TYR A 80 35.88 -32.17 47.66
C TYR A 80 37.10 -33.08 47.80
N ASP A 81 37.75 -33.38 46.68
CA ASP A 81 39.08 -34.02 46.70
C ASP A 81 40.21 -33.02 47.03
N ASP A 82 41.44 -33.51 47.11
CA ASP A 82 42.64 -32.70 47.38
C ASP A 82 42.91 -31.63 46.31
N ASN A 83 42.36 -31.78 45.10
CA ASN A 83 42.45 -30.83 43.99
C ASN A 83 41.26 -29.85 43.94
N GLY A 84 40.31 -29.98 44.87
CA GLY A 84 39.10 -29.18 44.93
C GLY A 84 38.01 -29.58 43.93
N VAL A 85 38.05 -30.77 43.33
CA VAL A 85 36.97 -31.32 42.49
C VAL A 85 35.84 -31.83 43.38
N GLU A 86 34.60 -31.62 42.96
CA GLU A 86 33.43 -32.07 43.72
C GLU A 86 33.25 -33.59 43.58
N LEU A 87 33.24 -34.30 44.71
CA LEU A 87 33.11 -35.76 44.75
C LEU A 87 31.68 -36.20 44.99
N SER A 88 31.02 -35.63 45.99
CA SER A 88 29.66 -36.00 46.40
C SER A 88 29.01 -34.89 47.21
N LEU A 89 27.68 -34.95 47.31
CA LEU A 89 26.97 -34.24 48.37
C LEU A 89 27.35 -34.84 49.72
N ARG A 90 27.38 -34.00 50.75
CA ARG A 90 27.70 -34.43 52.12
C ARG A 90 26.59 -35.32 52.66
N ALA A 91 26.95 -36.55 53.04
CA ALA A 91 26.00 -37.50 53.62
C ALA A 91 25.32 -36.97 54.90
N SER A 92 25.99 -36.12 55.68
CA SER A 92 25.39 -35.48 56.86
C SER A 92 24.24 -34.53 56.52
N GLU A 93 24.22 -34.00 55.29
CA GLU A 93 23.28 -32.99 54.82
C GLU A 93 22.14 -33.56 53.96
N ASP A 94 22.19 -34.85 53.61
CA ASP A 94 21.22 -35.49 52.71
C ASP A 94 19.77 -35.27 53.14
N LYS A 95 19.48 -35.43 54.45
CA LYS A 95 18.14 -35.21 55.00
C LYS A 95 17.69 -33.75 54.84
N ARG A 96 18.62 -32.81 54.99
CA ARG A 96 18.33 -31.37 54.87
C ARG A 96 18.10 -30.97 53.42
N ILE A 97 18.91 -31.49 52.50
CA ILE A 97 18.77 -31.26 51.06
C ILE A 97 17.46 -31.87 50.56
N ALA A 98 17.12 -33.09 51.00
CA ALA A 98 15.86 -33.75 50.65
C ALA A 98 14.64 -32.96 51.14
N ARG A 99 14.65 -32.50 52.39
CA ARG A 99 13.60 -31.64 52.96
C ARG A 99 13.49 -30.33 52.17
N GLY A 100 14.62 -29.67 51.88
CA GLY A 100 14.64 -28.43 51.10
C GLY A 100 14.10 -28.62 49.67
N ARG A 101 14.36 -29.77 49.04
CA ARG A 101 13.82 -30.12 47.73
C ARG A 101 12.31 -30.26 47.78
N GLU A 102 11.78 -30.95 48.79
CA GLU A 102 10.33 -31.11 48.95
C GLU A 102 9.62 -29.76 49.13
N GLU A 103 10.14 -28.90 50.00
CA GLU A 103 9.61 -27.55 50.22
C GLU A 103 9.70 -26.68 48.96
N TYR A 104 10.82 -26.76 48.23
CA TYR A 104 11.01 -26.07 46.96
C TYR A 104 9.97 -26.50 45.93
N LEU A 105 9.72 -27.81 45.78
CA LEU A 105 8.75 -28.34 44.83
C LEU A 105 7.30 -28.01 45.20
N GLN A 106 7.00 -27.89 46.50
CA GLN A 106 5.67 -27.52 46.99
C GLN A 106 5.42 -26.00 46.91
N ASN A 107 6.46 -25.18 46.77
CA ASN A 107 6.35 -23.73 46.76
C ASN A 107 5.54 -23.21 45.54
N PRO A 108 4.47 -22.42 45.74
CA PRO A 108 3.62 -21.93 44.65
C PRO A 108 4.34 -21.05 43.63
N ASP A 109 5.28 -20.22 44.05
CA ASP A 109 6.00 -19.29 43.16
C ASP A 109 7.02 -20.05 42.31
N VAL A 110 7.68 -21.05 42.89
CA VAL A 110 8.58 -21.95 42.15
C VAL A 110 7.82 -22.67 41.04
N ARG A 111 6.64 -23.25 41.36
CA ARG A 111 5.81 -23.95 40.38
C ARG A 111 5.31 -23.06 39.25
N LYS A 112 5.13 -21.75 39.50
CA LYS A 112 4.73 -20.77 38.49
C LYS A 112 5.90 -20.33 37.62
N HIS A 113 7.08 -20.14 38.21
CA HIS A 113 8.19 -19.44 37.57
C HIS A 113 9.32 -20.32 37.06
N PHE A 114 9.22 -21.65 37.22
CA PHE A 114 10.12 -22.62 36.60
C PHE A 114 9.33 -23.54 35.67
N ARG A 115 9.89 -23.80 34.48
CA ARG A 115 9.31 -24.74 33.51
C ARG A 115 9.32 -26.18 34.01
N ASP A 116 10.40 -26.55 34.69
CA ASP A 116 10.57 -27.84 35.37
C ASP A 116 11.38 -27.60 36.65
N PRO A 117 10.69 -27.37 37.79
CA PRO A 117 11.37 -27.14 39.07
C PRO A 117 12.30 -28.28 39.47
N GLY A 118 11.86 -29.54 39.32
CA GLY A 118 12.64 -30.70 39.74
C GLY A 118 13.94 -30.79 38.97
N LYS A 119 13.88 -30.64 37.65
CA LYS A 119 15.09 -30.61 36.82
C LYS A 119 15.99 -29.41 37.16
N ALA A 120 15.42 -28.23 37.40
CA ALA A 120 16.21 -27.05 37.77
C ALA A 120 16.97 -27.24 39.09
N TRP A 121 16.37 -27.94 40.06
CA TRP A 121 17.02 -28.33 41.30
C TRP A 121 18.15 -29.33 41.06
N ASP A 122 17.85 -30.42 40.35
CA ASP A 122 18.77 -31.53 40.15
C ASP A 122 20.01 -31.07 39.34
N GLU A 123 19.83 -30.21 38.33
CA GLU A 123 20.94 -29.64 37.56
C GLU A 123 21.78 -28.64 38.36
N ALA A 124 21.18 -27.89 39.30
CA ALA A 124 21.95 -26.98 40.17
C ALA A 124 22.87 -27.74 41.15
N PHE A 125 22.45 -28.93 41.57
CA PHE A 125 23.25 -29.85 42.40
C PHE A 125 24.20 -30.74 41.59
N ARG A 126 24.15 -30.70 40.25
CA ARG A 126 25.05 -31.46 39.42
C ARG A 126 26.51 -31.09 39.71
N LEU A 127 27.28 -32.10 40.10
CA LEU A 127 28.67 -31.94 40.51
C LEU A 127 29.52 -31.44 39.34
N ASN A 128 30.41 -30.51 39.62
CA ASN A 128 31.33 -29.86 38.67
C ASN A 128 30.64 -29.11 37.51
N ASP A 129 29.31 -28.98 37.52
CA ASP A 129 28.53 -28.27 36.50
C ASP A 129 27.76 -27.09 37.11
N GLY A 130 27.01 -27.34 38.18
CA GLY A 130 26.23 -26.30 38.86
C GLY A 130 25.06 -25.72 38.04
N GLY A 131 24.63 -26.39 36.97
CA GLY A 131 23.46 -26.03 36.15
C GLY A 131 23.79 -25.32 34.84
N ILE A 132 25.08 -25.11 34.53
CA ILE A 132 25.52 -24.38 33.33
C ILE A 132 25.19 -25.13 32.04
N THR A 133 25.31 -26.47 32.02
CA THR A 133 24.99 -27.28 30.84
C THR A 133 23.50 -27.20 30.52
N TYR A 134 22.65 -27.22 31.57
CA TYR A 134 21.21 -27.08 31.40
C TYR A 134 20.81 -25.71 30.84
N LEU A 135 21.40 -24.64 31.36
CA LEU A 135 21.21 -23.28 30.83
C LEU A 135 21.69 -23.15 29.39
N ALA A 136 22.88 -23.67 29.07
CA ALA A 136 23.44 -23.63 27.72
C ALA A 136 22.56 -24.36 26.69
N GLY A 137 22.02 -25.54 27.06
CA GLY A 137 21.08 -26.27 26.23
C GLY A 137 19.77 -25.52 25.98
N ALA A 138 19.31 -24.72 26.93
CA ALA A 138 18.12 -23.87 26.77
C ALA A 138 18.38 -22.61 25.92
N ILE A 139 19.62 -22.10 25.92
CA ILE A 139 20.03 -20.94 25.11
C ILE A 139 20.32 -21.33 23.65
N ALA A 140 20.84 -22.54 23.40
CA ALA A 140 21.26 -22.95 22.06
C ALA A 140 20.21 -22.78 20.94
N PRO A 141 18.91 -23.11 21.15
CA PRO A 141 17.88 -22.92 20.13
C PRO A 141 17.62 -21.45 19.76
N VAL A 142 17.72 -20.53 20.73
CA VAL A 142 17.44 -19.10 20.51
C VAL A 142 18.63 -18.34 19.93
N CYS A 143 19.85 -18.88 20.04
CA CYS A 143 21.07 -18.34 19.44
C CYS A 143 21.27 -18.77 17.98
N ASN A 144 20.20 -18.99 17.23
CA ASN A 144 20.30 -19.41 15.82
C ASN A 144 20.40 -18.19 14.87
N PRO A 145 21.58 -17.92 14.25
CA PRO A 145 21.76 -16.79 13.34
C PRO A 145 20.86 -16.86 12.10
N TYR A 146 20.35 -18.05 11.73
CA TYR A 146 19.47 -18.23 10.58
C TYR A 146 18.07 -17.61 10.77
N ILE A 147 17.63 -17.39 12.01
CA ILE A 147 16.34 -16.72 12.29
C ILE A 147 16.36 -15.29 11.76
N LYS A 148 17.45 -14.55 11.98
CA LYS A 148 17.60 -13.18 11.49
C LYS A 148 17.67 -13.14 9.95
N THR A 149 18.37 -14.10 9.35
CA THR A 149 18.43 -14.23 7.88
C THR A 149 17.07 -14.52 7.26
N GLN A 150 16.26 -15.40 7.87
CA GLN A 150 14.90 -15.67 7.41
C GLN A 150 13.98 -14.44 7.56
N GLN A 151 14.07 -13.73 8.68
CA GLN A 151 13.29 -12.50 8.90
C GLN A 151 13.65 -11.40 7.88
N ILE A 152 14.94 -11.23 7.57
CA ILE A 152 15.40 -10.27 6.55
C ILE A 152 14.89 -10.69 5.16
N ALA A 153 15.01 -11.96 4.79
CA ALA A 153 14.51 -12.48 3.52
C ALA A 153 13.00 -12.26 3.36
N ALA A 154 12.21 -12.51 4.41
CA ALA A 154 10.77 -12.27 4.41
C ALA A 154 10.43 -10.79 4.22
N ARG A 155 11.15 -9.88 4.90
CA ARG A 155 10.97 -8.42 4.75
C ARG A 155 11.34 -7.95 3.35
N ILE A 156 12.45 -8.42 2.79
CA ILE A 156 12.86 -8.12 1.41
C ILE A 156 11.77 -8.60 0.43
N GLY A 157 11.26 -9.81 0.62
CA GLY A 157 10.17 -10.34 -0.21
C GLY A 157 8.87 -9.54 -0.13
N ALA A 158 8.53 -9.01 1.04
CA ALA A 158 7.39 -8.10 1.19
C ALA A 158 7.62 -6.77 0.45
N LEU A 159 8.78 -6.14 0.64
CA LEU A 159 9.12 -4.87 -0.02
C LEU A 159 9.11 -4.99 -1.55
N ARG A 160 9.67 -6.08 -2.07
CA ARG A 160 9.72 -6.37 -3.52
C ARG A 160 8.32 -6.51 -4.13
N ARG A 161 7.40 -7.18 -3.42
CA ARG A 161 5.99 -7.29 -3.86
C ARG A 161 5.33 -5.91 -3.93
N THR A 162 5.46 -5.10 -2.88
CA THR A 162 4.90 -3.74 -2.85
C THR A 162 5.49 -2.84 -3.95
N MET A 163 6.80 -2.92 -4.20
CA MET A 163 7.44 -2.17 -5.28
C MET A 163 6.94 -2.62 -6.65
N ARG A 164 6.83 -3.94 -6.86
CA ARG A 164 6.33 -4.51 -8.11
C ARG A 164 4.91 -4.05 -8.40
N GLU A 165 4.00 -4.16 -7.43
CA GLU A 165 2.60 -3.73 -7.56
C GLU A 165 2.49 -2.26 -7.98
N ARG A 166 3.30 -1.38 -7.37
CA ARG A 166 3.31 0.05 -7.68
C ARG A 166 3.90 0.40 -9.03
N LEU A 167 4.88 -0.36 -9.51
CA LEU A 167 5.58 -0.11 -10.77
C LEU A 167 4.89 -0.78 -11.95
N GLN A 168 4.21 -1.90 -11.73
CA GLN A 168 3.60 -2.72 -12.77
C GLN A 168 2.55 -1.96 -13.58
N ARG A 169 1.83 -1.00 -12.98
CA ARG A 169 0.85 -0.15 -13.69
C ARG A 169 1.45 0.70 -14.82
N TYR A 170 2.76 0.95 -14.79
CA TYR A 170 3.44 1.74 -15.81
C TYR A 170 4.08 0.88 -16.91
N PHE A 171 4.11 -0.44 -16.74
CA PHE A 171 4.66 -1.37 -17.72
C PHE A 171 3.59 -1.87 -18.69
N VAL A 172 3.91 -1.84 -19.97
CA VAL A 172 3.07 -2.39 -21.03
C VAL A 172 3.65 -3.71 -21.50
N SER A 173 2.87 -4.77 -21.30
CA SER A 173 3.20 -6.13 -21.71
C SER A 173 2.95 -6.36 -23.20
N ASP A 174 3.72 -7.27 -23.80
CA ASP A 174 3.46 -7.79 -25.16
C ASP A 174 2.17 -8.65 -25.22
N ASP A 175 1.66 -9.08 -24.07
CA ASP A 175 0.37 -9.76 -23.93
C ASP A 175 -0.80 -8.76 -23.80
N VAL A 176 -1.21 -8.22 -24.94
CA VAL A 176 -2.34 -7.27 -25.05
C VAL A 176 -3.65 -7.90 -24.57
N ALA A 177 -3.85 -9.20 -24.79
CA ALA A 177 -5.09 -9.89 -24.42
C ALA A 177 -5.21 -10.07 -22.89
N GLY A 178 -4.14 -10.48 -22.22
CA GLY A 178 -4.10 -10.59 -20.77
C GLY A 178 -4.13 -9.22 -20.07
N GLU A 179 -3.49 -8.20 -20.65
CA GLU A 179 -3.59 -6.80 -20.18
C GLU A 179 -5.03 -6.30 -20.25
N ARG A 180 -5.68 -6.48 -21.40
CA ARG A 180 -7.08 -6.10 -21.61
C ARG A 180 -8.01 -6.77 -20.62
N LEU A 181 -7.90 -8.09 -20.45
CA LEU A 181 -8.75 -8.82 -19.50
C LEU A 181 -8.55 -8.33 -18.05
N ARG A 182 -7.30 -8.01 -17.66
CA ARG A 182 -7.02 -7.49 -16.33
C ARG A 182 -7.62 -6.11 -16.11
N ARG A 183 -7.51 -5.22 -17.10
CA ARG A 183 -8.11 -3.87 -17.05
C ARG A 183 -9.63 -3.91 -17.07
N GLU A 184 -10.23 -4.79 -17.88
CA GLU A 184 -11.68 -5.03 -17.87
C GLU A 184 -12.15 -5.53 -16.50
N LYS A 185 -11.41 -6.44 -15.85
CA LYS A 185 -11.73 -6.89 -14.49
C LYS A 185 -11.62 -5.75 -13.47
N ALA A 186 -10.55 -4.94 -13.54
CA ALA A 186 -10.40 -3.77 -12.69
C ALA A 186 -11.54 -2.75 -12.91
N ALA A 187 -11.98 -2.55 -14.16
CA ALA A 187 -13.12 -1.69 -14.49
C ALA A 187 -14.42 -2.20 -13.85
N VAL A 188 -14.63 -3.52 -13.80
CA VAL A 188 -15.78 -4.12 -13.09
C VAL A 188 -15.70 -3.83 -11.59
N ASP A 189 -14.51 -3.94 -10.97
CA ASP A 189 -14.31 -3.62 -9.55
C ASP A 189 -14.55 -2.12 -9.26
N VAL A 190 -14.18 -1.23 -10.18
CA VAL A 190 -14.51 0.20 -10.13
C VAL A 190 -16.03 0.39 -10.20
N ILE A 191 -16.71 -0.29 -11.13
CA ILE A 191 -18.16 -0.17 -11.30
C ILE A 191 -18.93 -0.64 -10.07
N ASP A 192 -18.52 -1.72 -9.40
CA ASP A 192 -19.16 -2.16 -8.15
C ASP A 192 -19.19 -1.02 -7.11
N GLN A 193 -18.10 -0.26 -7.01
CA GLN A 193 -18.00 0.87 -6.11
C GLN A 193 -18.78 2.10 -6.62
N LEU A 194 -18.79 2.34 -7.93
CA LEU A 194 -19.62 3.39 -8.55
C LEU A 194 -21.11 3.11 -8.38
N ILE A 195 -21.56 1.85 -8.39
CA ILE A 195 -22.93 1.46 -8.08
C ILE A 195 -23.29 1.86 -6.65
N ARG A 196 -22.39 1.63 -5.67
CA ARG A 196 -22.59 2.09 -4.29
C ARG A 196 -22.64 3.63 -4.20
N CYS A 197 -21.78 4.32 -4.93
CA CYS A 197 -21.77 5.78 -5.05
C CYS A 197 -23.10 6.31 -5.63
N ALA A 198 -23.60 5.67 -6.68
CA ALA A 198 -24.87 6.00 -7.35
C ALA A 198 -26.08 5.71 -6.46
N ALA A 199 -26.11 4.56 -5.78
CA ALA A 199 -27.16 4.21 -4.82
C ALA A 199 -27.29 5.23 -3.67
N ASN A 200 -26.20 5.93 -3.36
CA ASN A 200 -26.16 7.01 -2.37
C ASN A 200 -26.35 8.41 -2.97
N GLN A 201 -26.77 8.52 -4.23
CA GLN A 201 -27.02 9.79 -4.94
C GLN A 201 -25.78 10.70 -5.04
N ARG A 202 -24.57 10.11 -5.07
CA ARG A 202 -23.30 10.84 -5.13
C ARG A 202 -22.64 10.80 -6.51
N PHE A 203 -23.11 9.96 -7.42
CA PHE A 203 -22.49 9.79 -8.74
C PHE A 203 -22.51 11.07 -9.59
N GLY A 204 -23.62 11.81 -9.63
CA GLY A 204 -23.67 13.09 -10.34
C GLY A 204 -22.67 14.12 -9.80
N ARG A 205 -22.45 14.13 -8.47
CA ARG A 205 -21.42 14.98 -7.85
C ARG A 205 -20.00 14.53 -8.19
N LEU A 206 -19.77 13.22 -8.27
CA LEU A 206 -18.49 12.66 -8.70
C LEU A 206 -18.18 13.08 -10.13
N ILE A 207 -19.13 12.92 -11.05
CA ILE A 207 -18.99 13.34 -12.44
C ILE A 207 -18.68 14.83 -12.52
N ARG A 208 -19.42 15.69 -11.79
CA ARG A 208 -19.13 17.13 -11.75
C ARG A 208 -17.73 17.44 -11.21
N LEU A 209 -17.26 16.70 -10.22
CA LEU A 209 -15.93 16.86 -9.64
C LEU A 209 -14.80 16.42 -10.60
N LEU A 210 -15.09 15.46 -11.49
CA LEU A 210 -14.16 15.02 -12.53
C LEU A 210 -14.13 15.93 -13.77
N GLN A 211 -15.00 16.96 -13.82
CA GLN A 211 -14.98 18.01 -14.83
C GLN A 211 -14.09 19.18 -14.38
N VAL A 212 -14.03 20.22 -15.22
CA VAL A 212 -13.38 21.50 -14.90
C VAL A 212 -14.38 22.63 -15.14
N SER A 213 -14.30 23.70 -14.35
CA SER A 213 -15.13 24.89 -14.52
C SER A 213 -14.56 25.87 -15.54
N ASP A 214 -15.44 26.71 -16.10
CA ASP A 214 -15.08 27.83 -16.97
C ASP A 214 -14.28 28.91 -16.22
N ALA A 215 -14.51 29.09 -14.91
CA ALA A 215 -13.71 29.98 -14.07
C ALA A 215 -12.25 29.50 -13.96
N GLU A 216 -12.03 28.22 -13.64
CA GLU A 216 -10.69 27.63 -13.58
C GLU A 216 -9.97 27.75 -14.93
N LEU A 217 -10.65 27.44 -16.03
CA LEU A 217 -10.06 27.55 -17.35
C LEU A 217 -9.85 29.00 -17.82
N SER A 218 -10.62 29.96 -17.30
CA SER A 218 -10.38 31.40 -17.52
C SER A 218 -9.08 31.83 -16.84
N ASP A 219 -8.82 31.35 -15.63
CA ASP A 219 -7.56 31.62 -14.91
C ASP A 219 -6.36 30.98 -15.63
N VAL A 220 -6.51 29.74 -16.13
CA VAL A 220 -5.48 29.08 -16.96
C VAL A 220 -5.18 29.91 -18.21
N PHE A 221 -6.23 30.39 -18.89
CA PHE A 221 -6.07 31.24 -20.08
C PHE A 221 -5.36 32.55 -19.73
N PHE A 222 -5.80 33.24 -18.69
CA PHE A 222 -5.22 34.50 -18.25
C PHE A 222 -3.74 34.36 -17.85
N ASN A 223 -3.39 33.28 -17.14
CA ASN A 223 -2.01 32.97 -16.78
C ASN A 223 -1.13 32.68 -18.01
N LEU A 224 -1.68 31.97 -19.00
CA LEU A 224 -0.99 31.69 -20.26
C LEU A 224 -0.73 32.98 -21.05
N GLU A 225 -1.72 33.87 -21.10
CA GLU A 225 -1.63 35.17 -21.78
C GLU A 225 -0.63 36.11 -21.09
N THR A 226 -0.62 36.13 -19.75
CA THR A 226 0.29 36.98 -18.96
C THR A 226 1.75 36.52 -19.05
N ARG A 227 1.98 35.21 -19.17
CA ARG A 227 3.33 34.63 -19.32
C ARG A 227 3.84 34.63 -20.77
N PHE A 228 3.03 35.08 -21.73
CA PHE A 228 3.43 35.11 -23.12
C PHE A 228 4.50 36.19 -23.36
N ASP A 229 5.63 35.79 -23.94
CA ASP A 229 6.71 36.71 -24.29
C ASP A 229 6.20 37.77 -25.29
N PRO A 230 6.18 39.06 -24.93
CA PRO A 230 5.71 40.13 -25.81
C PRO A 230 6.56 40.28 -27.08
N ASN A 231 7.79 39.76 -27.09
CA ASN A 231 8.66 39.78 -28.27
C ASN A 231 8.37 38.65 -29.26
N ARG A 232 7.48 37.69 -28.93
CA ARG A 232 7.06 36.62 -29.84
C ARG A 232 5.81 37.00 -30.62
N VAL A 233 5.82 36.73 -31.92
CA VAL A 233 4.64 36.89 -32.77
C VAL A 233 3.58 35.84 -32.40
N ARG A 234 2.34 36.29 -32.19
CA ARG A 234 1.21 35.40 -31.95
C ARG A 234 0.75 34.78 -33.26
N ILE A 235 0.65 33.46 -33.25
CA ILE A 235 0.14 32.70 -34.38
C ILE A 235 -1.30 32.32 -34.05
N TYR A 236 -2.20 32.79 -34.91
CA TYR A 236 -3.63 32.48 -34.85
C TYR A 236 -4.01 31.65 -36.06
N GLY A 237 -4.82 30.61 -35.83
CA GLY A 237 -5.19 29.66 -36.87
C GLY A 237 -4.14 28.57 -37.05
N ARG A 238 -4.56 27.45 -37.66
CA ARG A 238 -3.70 26.30 -37.88
C ARG A 238 -2.57 26.68 -38.84
N GLY A 239 -1.33 26.41 -38.45
CA GLY A 239 -0.18 26.56 -39.34
C GLY A 239 -0.40 25.76 -40.64
N VAL A 240 0.04 26.32 -41.77
CA VAL A 240 -0.03 25.63 -43.05
C VAL A 240 1.00 24.50 -43.04
N ASP A 241 0.54 23.28 -43.30
CA ASP A 241 1.43 22.14 -43.50
C ASP A 241 2.17 22.31 -44.85
N GLU A 242 3.41 22.78 -44.76
CA GLU A 242 4.26 23.02 -45.92
C GLU A 242 4.46 21.74 -46.75
N GLU A 243 4.53 20.57 -46.12
CA GLU A 243 4.75 19.31 -46.83
C GLU A 243 3.52 18.90 -47.64
N SER A 244 2.32 19.00 -47.04
CA SER A 244 1.05 18.78 -47.74
C SER A 244 0.81 19.81 -48.85
N LEU A 245 1.16 21.08 -48.63
CA LEU A 245 1.04 22.12 -49.64
C LEU A 245 2.00 21.88 -50.80
N ARG A 246 3.28 21.61 -50.54
CA ARG A 246 4.28 21.28 -51.56
C ARG A 246 3.87 20.05 -52.36
N LYS A 247 3.36 19.01 -51.70
CA LYS A 247 2.80 17.82 -52.38
C LYS A 247 1.64 18.18 -53.31
N SER A 248 0.76 19.08 -52.89
CA SER A 248 -0.37 19.55 -53.71
C SER A 248 0.07 20.29 -54.97
N PHE A 249 1.25 20.90 -54.97
CA PHE A 249 1.86 21.58 -56.12
C PHE A 249 2.97 20.77 -56.82
N GLY A 250 3.17 19.49 -56.48
CA GLY A 250 4.21 18.65 -57.09
C GLY A 250 5.65 19.09 -56.79
N LEU A 251 5.86 19.90 -55.74
CA LEU A 251 7.17 20.36 -55.31
C LEU A 251 7.85 19.33 -54.41
N GLY A 252 9.20 19.27 -54.44
CA GLY A 252 10.00 18.40 -53.60
C GLY A 252 9.83 18.67 -52.09
N LYS A 253 10.29 17.74 -51.25
CA LYS A 253 10.15 17.79 -49.78
C LYS A 253 10.71 19.09 -49.20
N ALA A 254 10.08 19.59 -48.14
CA ALA A 254 10.55 20.76 -47.40
C ALA A 254 11.98 20.53 -46.88
N GLN A 255 12.87 21.52 -47.04
CA GLN A 255 14.28 21.41 -46.64
C GLN A 255 14.48 21.54 -45.12
N THR A 256 13.50 22.09 -44.42
CA THR A 256 13.47 22.21 -42.96
C THR A 256 12.30 21.42 -42.42
N LYS A 257 12.53 20.58 -41.40
CA LYS A 257 11.43 20.13 -40.51
C LYS A 257 10.90 21.39 -39.84
N GLY A 258 9.89 22.01 -40.44
CA GLY A 258 9.19 23.12 -39.82
C GLY A 258 8.75 22.67 -38.44
N ASN A 259 9.29 23.30 -37.40
CA ASN A 259 8.78 23.14 -36.05
C ASN A 259 7.37 23.73 -36.13
N GLY A 260 6.36 22.87 -36.37
CA GLY A 260 5.00 23.29 -36.68
C GLY A 260 4.56 24.30 -35.64
N ALA A 261 4.47 25.56 -36.05
CA ALA A 261 4.38 26.65 -35.10
C ALA A 261 3.03 26.51 -34.38
N VAL A 262 3.09 26.19 -33.08
CA VAL A 262 1.91 25.85 -32.29
C VAL A 262 1.08 27.13 -32.11
N ASP A 263 -0.14 27.12 -32.63
CA ASP A 263 -1.01 28.29 -32.57
C ASP A 263 -1.50 28.56 -31.13
N ALA A 264 -2.08 29.73 -30.90
CA ALA A 264 -2.56 30.11 -29.58
C ALA A 264 -3.63 29.13 -29.02
N ALA A 265 -4.46 28.55 -29.90
CA ALA A 265 -5.46 27.57 -29.52
C ALA A 265 -4.82 26.25 -29.06
N ASP A 266 -3.85 25.71 -29.79
CA ASP A 266 -3.16 24.46 -29.44
C ASP A 266 -2.35 24.59 -28.14
N ARG A 267 -1.83 25.79 -27.84
CA ARG A 267 -1.18 26.09 -26.54
C ARG A 267 -2.19 26.15 -25.40
N TYR A 268 -3.32 26.81 -25.60
CA TYR A 268 -4.36 26.86 -24.57
C TYR A 268 -4.99 25.49 -24.33
N ALA A 269 -5.27 24.72 -25.39
CA ALA A 269 -5.79 23.37 -25.29
C ALA A 269 -4.86 22.44 -24.52
N LEU A 270 -3.53 22.56 -24.72
CA LEU A 270 -2.55 21.83 -23.93
C LEU A 270 -2.66 22.19 -22.44
N ALA A 271 -2.59 23.49 -22.12
CA ALA A 271 -2.63 23.96 -20.74
C ALA A 271 -3.95 23.60 -20.03
N ALA A 272 -5.08 23.66 -20.73
CA ALA A 272 -6.39 23.29 -20.21
C ALA A 272 -6.48 21.78 -19.90
N VAL A 273 -5.98 20.92 -20.80
CA VAL A 273 -5.95 19.47 -20.56
C VAL A 273 -4.97 19.12 -19.43
N GLU A 274 -3.78 19.73 -19.39
CA GLU A 274 -2.82 19.52 -18.29
C GLU A 274 -3.42 19.90 -16.94
N HIS A 275 -4.07 21.06 -16.86
CA HIS A 275 -4.76 21.50 -15.65
C HIS A 275 -5.88 20.54 -15.24
N TRP A 276 -6.73 20.12 -16.18
CA TRP A 276 -7.79 19.15 -15.89
C TRP A 276 -7.23 17.81 -15.37
N VAL A 277 -6.16 17.29 -16.00
CA VAL A 277 -5.47 16.06 -15.57
C VAL A 277 -4.92 16.19 -14.15
N GLU A 278 -4.31 17.32 -13.82
CA GLU A 278 -3.82 17.60 -12.47
C GLU A 278 -4.98 17.64 -11.45
N SER A 279 -6.08 18.32 -11.78
CA SER A 279 -7.26 18.43 -10.93
C SER A 279 -7.87 17.06 -10.61
N ILE A 280 -8.09 16.20 -11.61
CA ILE A 280 -8.67 14.86 -11.37
C ILE A 280 -7.71 13.92 -10.63
N ARG A 281 -6.39 14.05 -10.83
CA ARG A 281 -5.39 13.32 -10.04
C ARG A 281 -5.40 13.75 -8.57
N SER A 282 -5.54 15.05 -8.31
CA SER A 282 -5.69 15.57 -6.95
C SER A 282 -6.91 14.97 -6.26
N VAL A 283 -8.03 14.82 -6.97
CA VAL A 283 -9.24 14.15 -6.46
C VAL A 283 -8.96 12.68 -6.10
N ALA A 284 -8.28 11.92 -6.97
CA ALA A 284 -7.95 10.52 -6.73
C ALA A 284 -7.02 10.31 -5.52
N THR A 285 -6.09 11.23 -5.30
CA THR A 285 -5.15 11.17 -4.17
C THR A 285 -5.71 11.70 -2.85
N ASN A 286 -6.94 12.24 -2.83
CA ASN A 286 -7.55 12.81 -1.64
C ASN A 286 -8.40 11.78 -0.87
N PRO A 287 -7.97 11.30 0.32
CA PRO A 287 -8.68 10.26 1.06
C PRO A 287 -10.06 10.70 1.56
N ARG A 288 -10.28 12.02 1.75
CA ARG A 288 -11.58 12.56 2.15
C ARG A 288 -12.59 12.47 1.00
N MET A 289 -12.15 12.73 -0.23
CA MET A 289 -12.98 12.59 -1.43
C MET A 289 -13.32 11.12 -1.67
N CYS A 290 -12.34 10.23 -1.63
CA CYS A 290 -12.54 8.78 -1.76
C CYS A 290 -13.58 8.26 -0.75
N ARG A 291 -13.46 8.63 0.53
CA ARG A 291 -14.43 8.30 1.57
C ARG A 291 -15.82 8.88 1.32
N TYR A 292 -15.90 10.14 0.86
CA TYR A 292 -17.17 10.77 0.54
C TYR A 292 -17.89 10.06 -0.61
N PHE A 293 -17.18 9.64 -1.66
CA PHE A 293 -17.78 8.91 -2.78
C PHE A 293 -17.92 7.41 -2.55
N MET A 294 -17.43 6.89 -1.42
CA MET A 294 -17.46 5.46 -1.08
C MET A 294 -16.68 4.60 -2.09
N ILE A 295 -15.57 5.15 -2.59
CA ILE A 295 -14.67 4.51 -3.55
C ILE A 295 -13.29 4.40 -2.89
N HIS A 296 -12.67 3.24 -2.97
CA HIS A 296 -11.31 3.01 -2.49
C HIS A 296 -10.30 3.80 -3.32
N GLU A 297 -9.20 4.25 -2.71
CA GLU A 297 -8.17 5.08 -3.36
C GLU A 297 -7.61 4.42 -4.63
N ASP A 298 -7.41 3.11 -4.62
CA ASP A 298 -6.94 2.35 -5.79
C ASP A 298 -7.95 2.38 -6.94
N ALA A 299 -9.25 2.22 -6.64
CA ALA A 299 -10.31 2.23 -7.65
C ALA A 299 -10.56 3.64 -8.20
N MET A 300 -10.48 4.68 -7.37
CA MET A 300 -10.55 6.07 -7.83
C MET A 300 -9.36 6.41 -8.73
N SER A 301 -8.17 5.94 -8.38
CA SER A 301 -6.97 6.11 -9.20
C SER A 301 -7.12 5.40 -10.55
N GLN A 302 -7.62 4.16 -10.58
CA GLN A 302 -7.91 3.43 -11.82
C GLN A 302 -8.93 4.15 -12.70
N LEU A 303 -10.02 4.67 -12.13
CA LEU A 303 -10.99 5.46 -12.85
C LEU A 303 -10.34 6.68 -13.53
N VAL A 304 -9.54 7.44 -12.78
CA VAL A 304 -8.86 8.64 -13.28
C VAL A 304 -7.82 8.29 -14.34
N ASP A 305 -7.02 7.25 -14.14
CA ASP A 305 -6.00 6.81 -15.10
C ASP A 305 -6.64 6.41 -16.44
N GLU A 306 -7.78 5.73 -16.41
CA GLU A 306 -8.51 5.35 -17.63
C GLU A 306 -9.14 6.56 -18.33
N LEU A 307 -9.67 7.55 -17.60
CA LEU A 307 -10.15 8.81 -18.17
C LEU A 307 -9.02 9.57 -18.88
N ILE A 308 -7.83 9.63 -18.27
CA ILE A 308 -6.65 10.28 -18.85
C ILE A 308 -6.19 9.53 -20.11
N ALA A 309 -6.10 8.21 -20.04
CA ALA A 309 -5.70 7.37 -21.17
C ALA A 309 -6.67 7.53 -22.36
N GLY A 310 -7.97 7.55 -22.09
CA GLY A 310 -8.97 7.73 -23.12
C GLY A 310 -9.07 9.16 -23.65
N ALA A 311 -8.75 10.18 -22.85
CA ALA A 311 -8.63 11.56 -23.34
C ALA A 311 -7.51 11.70 -24.37
N ALA A 312 -6.39 10.99 -24.16
CA ALA A 312 -5.32 10.90 -25.15
C ALA A 312 -5.76 10.09 -26.39
N ARG A 313 -6.36 8.91 -26.20
CA ARG A 313 -6.85 8.05 -27.30
C ARG A 313 -7.86 8.74 -28.21
N THR A 314 -8.79 9.49 -27.63
CA THR A 314 -9.85 10.23 -28.35
C THR A 314 -9.40 11.59 -28.85
N GLU A 315 -8.10 11.91 -28.71
CA GLU A 315 -7.50 13.17 -29.15
C GLU A 315 -8.23 14.41 -28.56
N LEU A 316 -8.62 14.35 -27.28
CA LEU A 316 -9.37 15.40 -26.57
C LEU A 316 -8.72 16.78 -26.73
N ARG A 317 -7.39 16.84 -26.66
CA ARG A 317 -6.62 18.08 -26.88
C ARG A 317 -6.85 18.67 -28.27
N ALA A 318 -6.78 17.84 -29.32
CA ALA A 318 -6.96 18.30 -30.69
C ALA A 318 -8.40 18.78 -30.91
N ARG A 319 -9.37 18.07 -30.33
CA ARG A 319 -10.78 18.49 -30.34
C ARG A 319 -10.98 19.82 -29.65
N LEU A 320 -10.41 20.00 -28.45
CA LEU A 320 -10.47 21.25 -27.69
C LEU A 320 -9.88 22.40 -28.50
N ALA A 321 -8.69 22.21 -29.09
CA ALA A 321 -8.04 23.21 -29.94
C ALA A 321 -8.91 23.59 -31.16
N ASN A 322 -9.57 22.62 -31.80
CA ASN A 322 -10.47 22.86 -32.93
C ASN A 322 -11.69 23.69 -32.53
N GLU A 323 -12.29 23.42 -31.38
CA GLU A 323 -13.47 24.14 -30.88
C GLU A 323 -13.17 25.58 -30.44
N ILE A 324 -12.03 25.82 -29.78
CA ILE A 324 -11.69 27.18 -29.29
C ILE A 324 -11.11 28.09 -30.39
N ARG A 325 -10.49 27.52 -31.43
CA ARG A 325 -9.75 28.27 -32.45
C ARG A 325 -10.60 29.35 -33.16
N PRO A 326 -11.86 29.09 -33.56
CA PRO A 326 -12.74 30.14 -34.10
C PRO A 326 -12.99 31.27 -33.10
N ALA A 327 -13.18 30.94 -31.81
CA ALA A 327 -13.45 31.93 -30.78
C ALA A 327 -12.24 32.83 -30.50
N MET A 328 -11.02 32.31 -30.67
CA MET A 328 -9.77 33.07 -30.51
C MET A 328 -9.40 33.89 -31.76
N GLY A 329 -9.88 33.52 -32.94
CA GLY A 329 -9.60 34.22 -34.20
C GLY A 329 -10.52 35.42 -34.48
N THR A 330 -11.60 35.58 -33.71
CA THR A 330 -12.56 36.69 -33.90
C THR A 330 -12.17 37.86 -33.01
N HIS A 331 -12.20 39.10 -33.52
CA HIS A 331 -11.99 40.32 -32.73
C HIS A 331 -13.16 40.56 -31.76
N ALA A 332 -13.22 39.77 -30.69
CA ALA A 332 -14.15 39.95 -29.58
C ALA A 332 -13.67 41.06 -28.63
N ARG A 333 -14.57 41.63 -27.81
CA ARG A 333 -14.17 42.54 -26.72
C ARG A 333 -13.22 41.81 -25.78
N VAL A 334 -12.28 42.53 -25.15
CA VAL A 334 -11.23 41.97 -24.27
C VAL A 334 -11.78 41.06 -23.15
N LYS A 335 -12.98 41.35 -22.63
CA LYS A 335 -13.65 40.48 -21.64
C LYS A 335 -14.15 39.18 -22.26
N ASP A 336 -14.66 39.24 -23.48
CA ASP A 336 -15.23 38.10 -24.21
C ASP A 336 -14.14 37.20 -24.81
N SER A 337 -12.93 37.74 -25.03
CA SER A 337 -11.78 36.99 -25.56
C SER A 337 -11.20 35.97 -24.58
N ILE A 338 -11.52 36.06 -23.29
CA ILE A 338 -11.09 35.09 -22.25
C ILE A 338 -12.22 34.11 -21.92
N VAL A 339 -13.41 34.66 -21.60
CA VAL A 339 -14.54 33.85 -21.11
C VAL A 339 -15.03 32.87 -22.16
N LYS A 340 -15.12 33.28 -23.44
CA LYS A 340 -15.67 32.42 -24.48
C LYS A 340 -14.78 31.19 -24.79
N PRO A 341 -13.46 31.33 -24.99
CA PRO A 341 -12.58 30.15 -25.10
C PRO A 341 -12.62 29.24 -23.87
N ALA A 342 -12.65 29.82 -22.66
CA ALA A 342 -12.71 29.04 -21.43
C ALA A 342 -14.02 28.24 -21.28
N MET A 343 -15.17 28.85 -21.59
CA MET A 343 -16.46 28.17 -21.59
C MET A 343 -16.51 27.04 -22.62
N LEU A 344 -15.99 27.26 -23.84
CA LEU A 344 -15.91 26.22 -24.87
C LEU A 344 -15.00 25.07 -24.42
N ALA A 345 -13.83 25.37 -23.85
CA ALA A 345 -12.93 24.37 -23.31
C ALA A 345 -13.58 23.55 -22.19
N ALA A 346 -14.26 24.20 -21.24
CA ALA A 346 -14.97 23.54 -20.15
C ALA A 346 -16.10 22.64 -20.66
N ASN A 347 -16.83 23.06 -21.69
CA ASN A 347 -17.87 22.25 -22.32
C ASN A 347 -17.30 21.01 -23.04
N VAL A 348 -16.16 21.14 -23.72
CA VAL A 348 -15.51 20.00 -24.41
C VAL A 348 -14.99 18.97 -23.41
N VAL A 349 -14.37 19.41 -22.31
CA VAL A 349 -13.93 18.53 -21.22
C VAL A 349 -15.14 17.93 -20.50
N GLY A 350 -16.15 18.74 -20.20
CA GLY A 350 -17.38 18.31 -19.57
C GLY A 350 -18.09 17.22 -20.36
N SER A 351 -18.25 17.42 -21.67
CA SER A 351 -18.85 16.45 -22.58
C SER A 351 -18.03 15.16 -22.66
N PHE A 352 -16.70 15.25 -22.66
CA PHE A 352 -15.83 14.07 -22.59
C PHE A 352 -16.09 13.25 -21.32
N VAL A 353 -16.13 13.87 -20.15
CA VAL A 353 -16.37 13.16 -18.88
C VAL A 353 -17.78 12.57 -18.81
N MET A 354 -18.77 13.29 -19.34
CA MET A 354 -20.17 12.85 -19.38
C MET A 354 -20.40 11.64 -20.30
N TRP A 355 -19.76 11.62 -21.47
CA TRP A 355 -20.09 10.67 -22.55
C TRP A 355 -18.93 9.75 -22.94
N LEU A 356 -17.76 9.91 -22.32
CA LEU A 356 -16.53 9.15 -22.58
C LEU A 356 -16.07 9.20 -24.06
N GLY A 357 -16.48 10.25 -24.79
CA GLY A 357 -16.22 10.42 -26.22
C GLY A 357 -17.21 9.72 -27.16
N TYR A 358 -18.15 8.92 -26.64
CA TYR A 358 -19.16 8.23 -27.47
C TYR A 358 -20.22 9.16 -28.05
N ASP A 359 -20.33 10.39 -27.53
CA ASP A 359 -21.15 11.45 -28.12
C ASP A 359 -20.71 11.81 -29.54
N GLN A 360 -19.43 11.60 -29.87
CA GLN A 360 -18.86 11.83 -31.19
C GLN A 360 -19.15 10.69 -32.18
N LEU A 361 -19.64 9.54 -31.69
CA LEU A 361 -19.98 8.41 -32.53
C LEU A 361 -21.47 8.42 -32.87
N GLN A 362 -21.78 7.90 -34.07
CA GLN A 362 -23.16 7.59 -34.45
C GLN A 362 -23.78 6.60 -33.45
N PRO A 363 -25.07 6.73 -33.09
CA PRO A 363 -25.71 5.87 -32.08
C PRO A 363 -25.53 4.37 -32.32
N THR A 364 -25.48 3.93 -33.58
CA THR A 364 -25.29 2.53 -33.98
C THR A 364 -23.89 2.00 -33.70
N ALA A 365 -22.87 2.86 -33.67
CA ALA A 365 -21.48 2.50 -33.40
C ALA A 365 -21.13 2.50 -31.90
N ARG A 366 -22.05 2.93 -31.03
CA ARG A 366 -21.83 3.00 -29.59
C ARG A 366 -21.86 1.60 -28.94
N PRO A 367 -21.29 1.46 -27.74
CA PRO A 367 -21.40 0.25 -26.92
C PRO A 367 -22.86 -0.19 -26.73
N THR A 368 -23.04 -1.50 -26.58
CA THR A 368 -24.37 -2.12 -26.44
C THR A 368 -24.52 -2.63 -25.02
N ARG A 369 -25.62 -2.27 -24.37
CA ARG A 369 -26.02 -2.78 -23.07
C ARG A 369 -26.46 -4.23 -23.15
N LYS A 370 -26.64 -4.87 -21.99
CA LYS A 370 -27.09 -6.27 -21.91
C LYS A 370 -28.48 -6.50 -22.48
N ASP A 371 -29.34 -5.47 -22.45
CA ASP A 371 -30.69 -5.48 -23.03
C ASP A 371 -30.71 -5.15 -24.54
N SER A 372 -29.54 -5.17 -25.20
CA SER A 372 -29.36 -4.82 -26.62
C SER A 372 -29.58 -3.35 -26.99
N ALA A 373 -29.85 -2.47 -26.02
CA ALA A 373 -29.91 -1.03 -26.29
C ALA A 373 -28.50 -0.45 -26.47
N LYS A 374 -28.38 0.62 -27.28
CA LYS A 374 -27.12 1.37 -27.40
C LYS A 374 -26.99 2.34 -26.24
N VAL A 375 -25.78 2.57 -25.75
CA VAL A 375 -25.56 3.58 -24.70
C VAL A 375 -25.82 4.99 -25.22
N PHE A 376 -26.37 5.84 -24.36
CA PHE A 376 -26.61 7.27 -24.60
C PHE A 376 -27.53 7.53 -25.80
N GLN A 377 -28.54 6.69 -26.04
CA GLN A 377 -29.46 6.95 -27.15
C GLN A 377 -30.14 8.32 -26.98
N PRO A 378 -30.15 9.16 -28.03
CA PRO A 378 -30.89 10.40 -27.99
C PRO A 378 -32.36 10.08 -27.81
N ARG A 379 -33.02 10.83 -26.93
CA ARG A 379 -34.46 10.71 -26.77
C ARG A 379 -35.15 11.18 -28.04
N PRO A 380 -36.19 10.47 -28.51
CA PRO A 380 -36.95 10.93 -29.65
C PRO A 380 -37.53 12.31 -29.33
N PRO A 381 -37.52 13.24 -30.30
CA PRO A 381 -38.18 14.53 -30.12
C PRO A 381 -39.66 14.29 -29.82
N MET A 382 -40.18 15.02 -28.84
CA MET A 382 -41.56 14.89 -28.38
C MET A 382 -42.16 16.30 -28.28
N ASP A 383 -43.34 16.50 -28.86
CA ASP A 383 -44.02 17.80 -28.84
C ASP A 383 -44.49 18.17 -27.43
N PHE A 384 -45.06 17.22 -26.69
CA PHE A 384 -45.49 17.39 -25.31
C PHE A 384 -45.03 16.20 -24.47
N PRO A 385 -44.43 16.44 -23.28
CA PRO A 385 -43.97 15.35 -22.42
C PRO A 385 -45.16 14.49 -21.98
N GLN A 386 -45.20 13.23 -22.41
CA GLN A 386 -46.12 12.25 -21.86
C GLN A 386 -45.60 11.82 -20.49
N LEU A 387 -46.27 12.29 -19.44
CA LEU A 387 -45.94 11.96 -18.06
C LEU A 387 -46.66 10.68 -17.67
N GLU A 388 -45.88 9.64 -17.40
CA GLU A 388 -46.40 8.41 -16.79
C GLU A 388 -46.82 8.68 -15.34
N GLU A 389 -47.74 7.85 -14.81
CA GLU A 389 -48.22 7.94 -13.43
C GLU A 389 -47.09 7.78 -12.40
N ARG A 390 -45.99 7.12 -12.80
CA ARG A 390 -44.75 7.03 -12.02
C ARG A 390 -43.61 7.72 -12.78
N PRO A 391 -42.75 8.49 -12.08
CA PRO A 391 -41.59 9.09 -12.72
C PRO A 391 -40.66 8.00 -13.27
N SER A 392 -40.26 8.15 -14.53
CA SER A 392 -39.26 7.27 -15.13
C SER A 392 -37.93 7.37 -14.37
N SER A 393 -37.23 6.23 -14.24
CA SER A 393 -35.92 6.16 -13.59
C SER A 393 -34.81 6.70 -14.50
N PHE A 394 -34.83 8.01 -14.74
CA PHE A 394 -33.86 8.72 -15.58
C PHE A 394 -32.43 8.39 -15.16
N ASP A 395 -32.14 8.53 -13.87
CA ASP A 395 -30.81 8.33 -13.30
C ASP A 395 -30.32 6.90 -13.52
N THR A 396 -31.18 5.90 -13.30
CA THR A 396 -30.85 4.49 -13.52
C THR A 396 -30.43 4.23 -14.96
N THR A 397 -31.16 4.78 -15.93
CA THR A 397 -30.83 4.61 -17.36
C THR A 397 -29.47 5.23 -17.67
N PHE A 398 -29.20 6.43 -17.15
CA PHE A 398 -27.91 7.08 -17.33
C PHE A 398 -26.77 6.30 -16.66
N TYR A 399 -26.98 5.75 -15.45
CA TYR A 399 -25.97 4.95 -14.76
C TYR A 399 -25.65 3.67 -15.54
N GLU A 400 -26.66 2.95 -16.04
CA GLU A 400 -26.47 1.77 -16.88
C GLU A 400 -25.69 2.09 -18.16
N ASP A 401 -26.03 3.20 -18.81
CA ASP A 401 -25.36 3.66 -20.02
C ASP A 401 -23.90 4.01 -19.73
N TRP A 402 -23.64 4.81 -18.69
CA TRP A 402 -22.30 5.26 -18.35
C TRP A 402 -21.42 4.10 -17.88
N PHE A 403 -21.91 3.19 -17.03
CA PHE A 403 -21.14 2.01 -16.60
C PHE A 403 -20.84 1.07 -17.77
N THR A 404 -21.82 0.83 -18.66
CA THR A 404 -21.58 0.03 -19.87
C THR A 404 -20.56 0.69 -20.79
N ALA A 405 -20.68 2.00 -21.00
CA ALA A 405 -19.75 2.79 -21.80
C ALA A 405 -18.33 2.74 -21.20
N PHE A 406 -18.21 2.82 -19.87
CA PHE A 406 -16.92 2.77 -19.17
C PHE A 406 -16.20 1.43 -19.36
N ILE A 407 -16.89 0.29 -19.29
CA ILE A 407 -16.27 -1.03 -19.57
C ILE A 407 -15.71 -1.07 -20.99
N ALA A 408 -16.52 -0.68 -21.98
CA ALA A 408 -16.09 -0.65 -23.38
C ALA A 408 -14.91 0.32 -23.57
N PHE A 409 -14.97 1.47 -22.92
CA PHE A 409 -13.94 2.51 -22.97
C PHE A 409 -12.59 2.02 -22.45
N VAL A 410 -12.58 1.28 -21.33
CA VAL A 410 -11.36 0.64 -20.78
C VAL A 410 -10.83 -0.45 -21.71
N GLY A 411 -11.71 -1.28 -22.29
CA GLY A 411 -11.31 -2.30 -23.26
C GLY A 411 -10.66 -1.69 -24.51
N GLU A 412 -11.20 -0.58 -25.01
CA GLU A 412 -10.63 0.18 -26.13
C GLU A 412 -9.30 0.88 -25.78
N ASN A 413 -9.17 1.39 -24.55
CA ASN A 413 -7.91 1.97 -24.06
C ASN A 413 -6.80 0.91 -23.99
N ALA A 414 -7.12 -0.30 -23.52
CA ALA A 414 -6.17 -1.40 -23.43
C ALA A 414 -5.60 -1.83 -24.81
N GLY A 415 -6.38 -1.65 -25.88
CA GLY A 415 -5.95 -1.94 -27.25
C GLY A 415 -5.24 -0.79 -27.97
N SER A 416 -5.15 0.40 -27.37
CA SER A 416 -4.67 1.61 -28.04
C SER A 416 -3.26 2.01 -27.59
N VAL A 417 -2.30 1.93 -28.49
CA VAL A 417 -0.94 2.48 -28.31
C VAL A 417 -0.94 4.02 -28.30
N LYS A 418 -1.96 4.65 -28.91
CA LYS A 418 -2.04 6.12 -29.12
C LYS A 418 -2.24 6.96 -27.86
N GLY A 419 -2.40 6.36 -26.68
CA GLY A 419 -2.65 7.07 -25.42
C GLY A 419 -1.47 7.08 -24.45
N GLN A 420 -0.45 6.28 -24.70
CA GLN A 420 0.71 6.19 -23.82
C GLN A 420 1.92 6.68 -24.63
N THR A 421 2.48 7.84 -24.28
CA THR A 421 3.80 8.30 -24.75
C THR A 421 4.84 7.37 -24.14
N ILE A 422 4.89 6.12 -24.61
CA ILE A 422 5.80 5.11 -24.10
C ILE A 422 7.07 5.22 -24.90
N ASN A 423 8.09 5.73 -24.23
CA ASN A 423 9.44 5.47 -24.67
C ASN A 423 9.68 3.95 -24.57
N VAL A 424 9.80 3.29 -25.73
CA VAL A 424 10.00 1.83 -25.84
C VAL A 424 11.21 1.38 -25.01
N GLU A 425 12.26 2.21 -24.94
CA GLU A 425 13.46 1.93 -24.16
C GLU A 425 13.17 1.96 -22.65
N GLU A 426 12.37 2.92 -22.19
CA GLU A 426 11.98 3.03 -20.78
C GLU A 426 11.04 1.90 -20.35
N ASN A 427 10.10 1.50 -21.21
CA ASN A 427 9.21 0.37 -20.93
C ASN A 427 9.98 -0.96 -20.88
N ALA A 428 10.95 -1.16 -21.76
CA ALA A 428 11.83 -2.33 -21.71
C ALA A 428 12.66 -2.36 -20.42
N ARG A 429 13.26 -1.22 -20.02
CA ARG A 429 13.98 -1.09 -18.74
C ARG A 429 13.07 -1.38 -17.54
N LEU A 430 11.85 -0.87 -17.55
CA LEU A 430 10.86 -1.13 -16.50
C LEU A 430 10.48 -2.62 -16.44
N GLY A 431 10.35 -3.28 -17.59
CA GLY A 431 10.12 -4.72 -17.68
C GLY A 431 11.23 -5.54 -17.01
N GLU A 432 12.49 -5.19 -17.23
CA GLU A 432 13.64 -5.85 -16.58
C GLU A 432 13.67 -5.61 -15.07
N ILE A 433 13.32 -4.40 -14.61
CA ILE A 433 13.17 -4.10 -13.18
C ILE A 433 12.06 -4.98 -12.57
N LEU A 434 10.91 -5.10 -13.23
CA LEU A 434 9.78 -5.91 -12.75
C LEU A 434 10.11 -7.41 -12.70
N LYS A 435 10.84 -7.93 -13.69
CA LYS A 435 11.38 -9.30 -13.65
C LYS A 435 12.29 -9.48 -12.44
N THR A 436 13.25 -8.58 -12.26
CA THR A 436 14.19 -8.60 -11.14
C THR A 436 13.48 -8.49 -9.80
N LEU A 437 12.36 -7.77 -9.69
CA LEU A 437 11.54 -7.72 -8.47
C LEU A 437 10.72 -9.00 -8.23
N GLY A 438 10.43 -9.77 -9.28
CA GLY A 438 9.70 -11.04 -9.22
C GLY A 438 10.53 -12.28 -8.85
N THR A 439 11.85 -12.28 -9.11
CA THR A 439 12.74 -13.45 -8.89
C THR A 439 13.01 -13.72 -7.41
N SER A 440 12.35 -14.69 -6.78
CA SER A 440 12.46 -14.92 -5.32
C SER A 440 13.92 -15.00 -4.85
N ALA A 441 14.23 -14.48 -3.65
CA ALA A 441 15.60 -14.47 -3.10
C ALA A 441 16.22 -15.88 -2.93
N ARG A 442 15.43 -16.95 -3.11
CA ARG A 442 15.92 -18.33 -3.19
C ARG A 442 16.65 -18.64 -4.49
N ASP A 443 16.38 -17.92 -5.57
CA ASP A 443 16.93 -18.18 -6.92
C ASP A 443 18.19 -17.35 -7.21
N MET A 444 18.64 -16.53 -6.24
CA MET A 444 19.88 -15.74 -6.32
C MET A 444 21.01 -16.39 -5.51
N ARG A 445 21.30 -17.67 -5.77
CA ARG A 445 22.61 -18.24 -5.42
C ARG A 445 23.37 -18.57 -6.71
N PRO A 446 24.67 -18.26 -6.79
CA PRO A 446 25.52 -18.71 -7.88
C PRO A 446 25.60 -20.25 -7.94
#